data_AF-A0A4D4LA47-F1
#
_entry.id   AF-A0A4D4LA47-F1
#
_cell.length_a   1.000
_cell.length_b   1.000
_cell.length_c   1.000
_cell.angle_alpha   90.00
_cell.angle_beta   90.00
_cell.angle_gamma   90.00
#
_symmetry.space_group_name_H-M   'P 1'
#
loop_
_entity.id
_entity.type
_entity.pdbx_description
1 polymer ?
#
loop_
_entity_poly.entity_id
_entity_poly.type
_entity_poly.pdbx_seq_one_letter_code
_entity_poly.pdbx_strand_id
1 'polypeptide(L)' 'MERRLTRRALEEWVPKLAAMPTRERAELPGVSEGRAGQLTAGALVAEAAMDLFGVDQLEICPWALREGVILRRLDHLPT' A
#
# COMPACT_ATOMS: atom_id res chain seq x y z
N MET A 1 6.23 -12.63 -8.25
CA MET A 1 6.44 -11.34 -7.56
C MET A 1 6.21 -11.56 -6.09
N GLU A 2 7.19 -11.26 -5.27
CA GLU A 2 7.07 -11.35 -3.82
C GLU A 2 6.16 -10.22 -3.34
N ARG A 3 5.04 -10.56 -2.69
CA ARG A 3 4.01 -9.61 -2.20
C ARG A 3 4.22 -9.32 -0.72
N ARG A 4 5.46 -9.03 -0.33
CA ARG A 4 5.85 -8.76 1.06
C ARG A 4 6.41 -7.34 1.16
N LEU A 5 5.99 -6.63 2.20
CA LEU A 5 6.50 -5.32 2.56
C LEU A 5 7.13 -5.42 3.94
N THR A 6 8.41 -5.07 4.06
CA THR A 6 9.10 -5.04 5.36
C THR A 6 9.13 -3.62 5.92
N ARG A 7 9.13 -3.50 7.25
CA ARG A 7 9.27 -2.20 7.91
C ARG A 7 10.57 -1.51 7.53
N ARG A 8 11.68 -2.27 7.53
CA ARG A 8 12.99 -1.78 7.08
C ARG A 8 12.96 -1.18 5.67
N ALA A 9 12.21 -1.79 4.75
CA ALA A 9 12.07 -1.21 3.41
C ALA A 9 11.32 0.13 3.47
N LEU A 10 10.30 0.28 4.30
CA LEU A 10 9.62 1.56 4.49
C LEU A 10 10.56 2.61 5.11
N GLU A 11 11.29 2.28 6.17
CA GLU A 11 12.27 3.17 6.80
C GLU A 11 13.31 3.70 5.80
N GLU A 12 13.75 2.86 4.86
CA GLU A 12 14.67 3.25 3.79
C GLU A 12 14.03 4.08 2.68
N TRP A 13 12.76 3.85 2.37
CA TRP A 13 12.08 4.46 1.22
C TRP A 13 11.30 5.74 1.58
N VAL A 14 10.76 5.87 2.79
CA VAL A 14 10.00 7.05 3.21
C VAL A 14 10.83 8.34 3.04
N PRO A 15 12.10 8.43 3.50
CA PRO A 15 12.92 9.62 3.28
C PRO A 15 13.20 9.90 1.79
N LYS A 16 13.41 8.87 0.98
CA LYS A 16 13.63 8.99 -0.47
C LYS A 16 12.40 9.56 -1.16
N LEU A 17 11.22 9.02 -0.84
CA LEU A 17 9.94 9.47 -1.37
C LEU A 17 9.59 10.88 -0.93
N ALA A 18 10.02 11.29 0.28
CA ALA A 18 9.83 12.66 0.77
C ALA A 18 10.70 13.69 0.01
N ALA A 19 11.91 13.30 -0.40
CA ALA A 19 12.80 14.14 -1.19
C ALA A 19 12.41 14.23 -2.68
N MET A 20 11.70 13.23 -3.22
CA MET A 20 11.30 13.19 -4.62
C MET A 20 10.12 14.12 -4.94
N PRO A 21 10.24 15.01 -5.93
CA PRO A 21 9.11 15.70 -6.54
C PRO A 21 8.03 14.72 -7.02
N THR A 22 6.77 15.17 -7.05
CA THR A 22 5.63 14.34 -7.48
C THR A 22 5.83 13.73 -8.88
N ARG A 23 6.42 14.49 -9.82
CA ARG A 23 6.70 14.00 -11.17
C ARG A 23 7.65 12.80 -11.19
N GLU A 24 8.67 12.80 -10.33
CA GLU A 24 9.65 11.71 -10.24
C GLU A 24 9.02 10.48 -9.59
N ARG A 25 8.15 10.68 -8.58
CA ARG A 25 7.35 9.59 -8.00
C ARG A 25 6.42 8.93 -9.03
N ALA A 26 5.92 9.68 -10.01
CA ALA A 26 5.07 9.13 -11.06
C ALA A 26 5.82 8.24 -12.07
N GLU A 27 7.15 8.35 -12.13
CA GLU A 27 7.99 7.50 -12.99
C GLU A 27 8.35 6.16 -12.33
N LEU A 28 8.06 5.99 -11.03
CA LEU A 28 8.31 4.74 -10.32
C LEU A 28 7.43 3.60 -10.86
N PRO A 29 7.98 2.38 -11.02
CA PRO A 29 7.22 1.23 -11.50
C PRO A 29 5.96 0.97 -10.67
N GLY A 30 4.80 0.94 -11.33
CA GLY A 30 3.51 0.65 -10.69
C GLY A 30 2.86 1.85 -9.97
N VAL A 31 3.44 3.05 -10.06
CA VAL A 31 2.83 4.29 -9.54
C VAL A 31 2.14 5.03 -10.68
N SER A 32 0.84 5.27 -10.57
CA SER A 32 0.12 6.12 -11.52
C SER A 32 0.29 7.59 -11.16
N GLU A 33 0.13 8.48 -12.14
CA GLU A 33 0.19 9.94 -11.95
C GLU A 33 -0.74 10.42 -10.82
N GLY A 34 -2.00 9.97 -10.83
CA GLY A 34 -2.97 10.30 -9.78
C GLY A 34 -2.62 9.74 -8.38
N ARG A 35 -1.67 8.81 -8.27
CA ARG A 35 -1.18 8.27 -6.99
C ARG A 35 0.12 8.90 -6.53
N ALA A 36 0.92 9.45 -7.44
CA ALA A 36 2.25 9.95 -7.13
C ALA A 36 2.27 10.99 -6.00
N GLY A 37 1.27 11.88 -5.96
CA GLY A 37 1.19 12.93 -4.93
C GLY A 37 0.99 12.40 -3.50
N GLN A 38 0.23 11.31 -3.36
CA GLN A 38 -0.13 10.71 -2.06
C GLN A 38 0.80 9.58 -1.61
N LEU A 39 1.72 9.14 -2.47
CA LEU A 39 2.56 7.96 -2.23
C LEU A 39 3.35 8.04 -0.92
N THR A 40 4.00 9.17 -0.65
CA THR A 40 4.81 9.37 0.57
C THR A 40 3.95 9.32 1.83
N ALA A 41 2.76 9.91 1.79
CA ALA A 41 1.83 9.88 2.92
C ALA A 41 1.37 8.44 3.22
N GLY A 42 1.06 7.67 2.18
CA GLY A 42 0.71 6.25 2.32
C GLY A 42 1.84 5.41 2.92
N ALA A 43 3.09 5.65 2.49
CA ALA A 43 4.26 4.97 3.03
C ALA A 43 4.48 5.28 4.52
N LEU A 44 4.34 6.55 4.92
CA LEU A 44 4.45 6.98 6.32
C LEU A 44 3.36 6.36 7.20
N VAL A 45 2.12 6.33 6.73
CA VAL A 45 1.00 5.71 7.46
C VAL A 45 1.22 4.21 7.61
N ALA A 46 1.71 3.53 6.57
CA ALA A 46 2.01 2.10 6.64
C ALA A 46 3.14 1.81 7.64
N GLU A 47 4.22 2.61 7.62
CA GLU A 47 5.34 2.48 8.56
C GLU A 47 4.87 2.68 10.01
N ALA A 48 4.14 3.76 10.27
CA ALA A 48 3.60 4.05 11.59
C ALA A 48 2.62 2.98 12.08
N ALA A 49 1.77 2.45 11.19
CA ALA A 49 0.90 1.33 11.55
C ALA A 49 1.72 0.09 11.91
N MET A 50 2.73 -0.26 11.10
CA MET A 50 3.62 -1.38 11.41
C MET A 50 4.26 -1.20 12.78
N ASP A 51 4.75 0.01 13.08
CA ASP A 51 5.34 0.37 14.37
C ASP A 51 4.37 0.19 15.54
N LEU A 52 3.21 0.81 15.47
CA LEU A 52 2.18 0.73 16.50
C LEU A 52 1.72 -0.72 16.78
N PHE A 53 1.66 -1.57 15.75
CA PHE A 53 1.27 -2.97 15.89
C PHE A 53 2.45 -3.92 16.19
N GLY A 54 3.68 -3.42 16.22
CA GLY A 54 4.86 -4.25 16.49
C GLY A 54 5.13 -5.32 15.42
N VAL A 55 4.77 -5.06 14.16
CA VAL A 55 4.98 -5.99 13.04
C VAL A 55 6.13 -5.58 12.13
N ASP A 56 6.95 -6.54 11.72
CA ASP A 56 8.12 -6.28 10.86
C ASP A 56 7.84 -6.51 9.37
N GLN A 57 6.77 -7.25 9.06
CA GLN A 57 6.41 -7.61 7.69
C GLN A 57 4.89 -7.63 7.50
N LEU A 58 4.45 -7.11 6.37
CA LEU A 58 3.08 -7.23 5.87
C LEU A 58 3.06 -8.10 4.61
N GLU A 59 1.98 -8.86 4.44
CA GLU A 59 1.64 -9.52 3.18
C GLU A 59 0.61 -8.66 2.42
N ILE A 60 0.88 -8.39 1.15
CA ILE A 60 -0.02 -7.59 0.31
C ILE A 60 -1.14 -8.50 -0.20
N CYS A 61 -2.33 -8.33 0.38
CA CYS A 61 -3.55 -9.00 -0.07
C CYS A 61 -3.91 -8.56 -1.49
N PRO A 62 -4.21 -9.49 -2.42
CA PRO A 62 -4.65 -9.15 -3.76
C PRO A 62 -6.08 -8.57 -3.79
N TRP A 63 -6.84 -8.70 -2.70
CA TRP A 63 -8.26 -8.36 -2.61
C TRP A 63 -8.47 -7.19 -1.66
N ALA A 64 -9.49 -6.38 -1.93
CA ALA A 64 -9.84 -5.24 -1.11
C ALA A 64 -11.37 -5.18 -0.92
N LEU A 65 -11.89 -3.99 -0.66
CA LEU A 65 -13.31 -3.77 -0.38
C LEU A 65 -14.22 -4.26 -1.51
N ARG A 66 -13.82 -4.09 -2.78
CA ARG A 66 -14.64 -4.48 -3.94
C ARG A 66 -14.94 -5.97 -3.92
N GLU A 67 -13.93 -6.81 -3.72
CA GLU A 67 -14.11 -8.26 -3.66
C GLU A 67 -14.97 -8.65 -2.46
N GLY A 68 -14.81 -7.99 -1.30
CA GLY A 68 -15.66 -8.20 -0.12
C GLY A 68 -17.15 -7.87 -0.37
N VAL A 69 -17.44 -6.79 -1.11
CA VAL A 69 -18.82 -6.43 -1.48
C VAL A 69 -19.42 -7.46 -2.44
N ILE A 70 -18.64 -7.94 -3.42
CA ILE A 70 -19.09 -8.98 -4.35
C ILE A 70 -19.42 -10.27 -3.61
N LEU A 71 -18.51 -10.76 -2.75
CA LEU A 71 -18.72 -11.98 -1.97
C LEU A 71 -19.95 -11.85 -1.07
N ARG A 72 -20.08 -10.73 -0.36
CA ARG A 72 -21.27 -10.46 0.45
C ARG A 72 -22.56 -10.55 -0.38
N ARG A 73 -22.58 -10.03 -1.61
CA ARG A 73 -23.76 -10.11 -2.47
C ARG A 73 -24.08 -11.55 -2.89
N LEU A 74 -23.06 -12.33 -3.21
CA LEU A 74 -23.17 -13.74 -3.61
C LEU A 74 -23.70 -14.61 -2.47
N ASP A 75 -23.24 -14.38 -1.23
CA ASP A 75 -23.71 -15.11 -0.04
C ASP A 75 -25.23 -14.95 0.21
N HIS A 76 -25.84 -13.89 -0.35
CA HIS A 76 -27.26 -13.59 -0.22
C HIS A 76 -28.07 -13.96 -1.47
N LEU A 77 -27.48 -14.64 -2.46
CA LEU A 77 -28.25 -15.20 -3.58
C LEU A 77 -28.94 -16.49 -3.11
N PRO A 78 -30.22 -16.70 -3.47
CA PRO A 78 -30.85 -17.99 -3.25
C PRO A 78 -30.10 -19.05 -4.06
N THR A 79 -29.74 -20.16 -3.39
CA THR A 79 -29.23 -21.39 -4.00
C THR A 79 -30.26 -22.05 -4.90
#